data_AF-A0A960R5K3-F1
#
_entry.id   AF-A0A960R5K3-F1
#
_cell.length_a   1.000
_cell.length_b   1.000
_cell.length_c   1.000
_cell.angle_alpha   90.00
_cell.angle_beta   90.00
_cell.angle_gamma   90.00
#
_symmetry.space_group_name_H-M   'P 1'
#
loop_
_entity.id
_entity.type
_entity.pdbx_description
1 polymer ?
#
loop_
_entity_poly.entity_id
_entity_poly.type
_entity_poly.pdbx_seq_one_letter_code
_entity_poly.pdbx_strand_id
1 'polypeptide(L)'
;AFAILYVPTVSVTNSVAMSHLQHPKTEFPRVRVWGTIGWIAVAWVFPMLWLQHDLKFQLLPPFLKGPAHDDVTARMIDAVMVAGGLAIAYGLFSFLFLPHTPPVKKEGARLALLDAFGLFRKPSFAILMIVSLLIAMVHTIYFFQMGAFLVSAGLDKADVMPALSLGQISEIAVMASLGWFLRKMGFRWCMAFGAACFAIRYGIFAQTGLPVAVQVAAQALHGFCFACFFAAAFIYVDRIAPRELRHSAQTLYTLVMFGLGPILASWLNTSLAKQAETVDGKLTLAGYGTYWQIAAFVALGCSIGFAVFFRDETETEPSPQPGAH
;
A
#
# COMPACT_ATOMS: atom_id res chain seq x y z
N ALA A 1 2.94 -21.70 3.03
CA ALA A 1 1.98 -22.06 1.95
C ALA A 1 1.34 -20.82 1.33
N PHE A 2 0.54 -20.04 2.07
CA PHE A 2 -0.18 -18.86 1.54
C PHE A 2 0.70 -17.88 0.75
N ALA A 3 1.80 -17.39 1.34
CA ALA A 3 2.67 -16.41 0.66
C ALA A 3 3.31 -16.93 -0.64
N ILE A 4 3.69 -18.22 -0.67
CA ILE A 4 4.35 -18.85 -1.84
C ILE A 4 3.36 -19.01 -3.00
N LEU A 5 2.09 -19.26 -2.70
CA LEU A 5 1.05 -19.45 -3.71
C LEU A 5 0.41 -18.12 -4.14
N TYR A 6 0.14 -17.22 -3.19
CA TYR A 6 -0.59 -15.97 -3.43
C TYR A 6 0.28 -14.84 -4.02
N VAL A 7 1.53 -14.68 -3.57
CA VAL A 7 2.38 -13.57 -4.04
C VAL A 7 2.65 -13.65 -5.55
N PRO A 8 2.98 -14.82 -6.13
CA PRO A 8 3.14 -14.94 -7.58
C PRO A 8 1.86 -14.64 -8.36
N THR A 9 0.68 -14.98 -7.82
CA THR A 9 -0.58 -14.74 -8.55
C THR A 9 -0.82 -13.25 -8.77
N VAL A 10 -0.47 -12.37 -7.82
CA VAL A 10 -0.62 -10.93 -7.99
C VAL A 10 0.18 -10.41 -9.20
N SER A 11 1.43 -10.86 -9.35
CA SER A 11 2.29 -10.46 -10.47
C SER A 11 1.79 -11.02 -11.81
N VAL A 12 1.37 -12.29 -11.82
CA VAL A 12 0.85 -12.96 -13.02
C VAL A 12 -0.47 -12.33 -13.46
N THR A 13 -1.42 -12.10 -12.55
CA THR A 13 -2.72 -11.50 -12.87
C THR A 13 -2.55 -10.08 -13.42
N ASN A 14 -1.65 -9.27 -12.86
CA ASN A 14 -1.35 -7.94 -13.39
C ASN A 14 -0.77 -8.02 -14.81
N SER A 15 0.13 -8.96 -15.07
CA SER A 15 0.74 -9.15 -16.39
C SER A 15 -0.28 -9.61 -17.44
N VAL A 16 -1.16 -10.55 -17.09
CA VAL A 16 -2.25 -11.03 -17.95
C VAL A 16 -3.26 -9.91 -18.23
N ALA A 17 -3.65 -9.14 -17.21
CA ALA A 17 -4.52 -8.00 -17.40
C ALA A 17 -3.91 -7.00 -18.40
N MET A 18 -2.63 -6.65 -18.24
CA MET A 18 -1.94 -5.73 -19.14
C MET A 18 -1.81 -6.25 -20.58
N SER A 19 -1.71 -7.56 -20.81
CA SER A 19 -1.65 -8.12 -22.18
C SER A 19 -2.98 -8.07 -22.93
N HIS A 20 -4.10 -7.96 -22.22
CA HIS A 20 -5.45 -7.90 -22.80
C HIS A 20 -5.99 -6.48 -22.94
N LEU A 21 -5.30 -5.49 -22.38
CA LEU A 21 -5.67 -4.08 -22.51
C LEU A 21 -5.09 -3.49 -23.80
N GLN A 22 -5.91 -2.74 -24.54
CA GLN A 22 -5.48 -2.06 -25.76
C GLN A 22 -4.52 -0.91 -25.44
N HIS A 23 -4.79 -0.20 -24.35
CA HIS A 23 -4.01 0.94 -23.89
C HIS A 23 -3.65 0.75 -22.40
N PRO A 24 -2.71 -0.16 -22.07
CA PRO A 24 -2.46 -0.56 -20.68
C PRO A 24 -2.14 0.63 -19.76
N LYS A 25 -1.41 1.64 -20.25
CA LYS A 25 -1.04 2.83 -19.46
C LYS A 25 -2.24 3.66 -18.98
N THR A 26 -3.34 3.69 -19.74
CA THR A 26 -4.54 4.48 -19.42
C THR A 26 -5.66 3.64 -18.84
N GLU A 27 -5.74 2.37 -19.23
CA GLU A 27 -6.84 1.47 -18.86
C GLU A 27 -6.53 0.70 -17.57
N PHE A 28 -5.28 0.30 -17.34
CA PHE A 28 -4.90 -0.48 -16.15
C PHE A 28 -5.20 0.24 -14.82
N PRO A 29 -4.99 1.57 -14.70
CA PRO A 29 -5.43 2.29 -13.51
C PRO A 29 -6.93 2.13 -13.23
N ARG A 30 -7.79 2.13 -14.25
CA ARG A 30 -9.25 1.94 -14.09
C ARG A 30 -9.59 0.53 -13.62
N VAL A 31 -8.91 -0.49 -14.15
CA VAL A 31 -9.05 -1.87 -13.70
C VAL A 31 -8.63 -1.99 -12.23
N ARG A 32 -7.53 -1.34 -11.85
CA ARG A 32 -7.02 -1.36 -10.47
C ARG A 32 -7.99 -0.76 -9.45
N VAL A 33 -8.78 0.26 -9.82
CA VAL A 33 -9.79 0.86 -8.92
C VAL A 33 -10.77 -0.19 -8.41
N TRP A 34 -11.15 -1.17 -9.23
CA TRP A 34 -12.04 -2.26 -8.81
C TRP A 34 -11.45 -3.13 -7.70
N GLY A 35 -10.12 -3.27 -7.63
CA GLY A 35 -9.45 -3.94 -6.52
C GLY A 35 -9.66 -3.19 -5.20
N THR A 36 -9.51 -1.86 -5.21
CA THR A 36 -9.76 -1.00 -4.04
C THR A 36 -11.23 -1.02 -3.64
N ILE A 37 -12.16 -0.97 -4.61
CA ILE A 37 -13.60 -1.09 -4.36
C ILE A 37 -13.93 -2.44 -3.71
N GLY A 38 -13.36 -3.54 -4.22
CA GLY A 38 -13.56 -4.87 -3.63
C GLY A 38 -13.07 -4.96 -2.18
N TRP A 39 -11.92 -4.35 -1.88
CA TRP A 39 -11.41 -4.26 -0.50
C TRP A 39 -12.37 -3.48 0.41
N ILE A 40 -12.85 -2.32 -0.03
CA ILE A 40 -13.83 -1.51 0.73
C ILE A 40 -15.13 -2.30 0.93
N ALA A 41 -15.64 -2.95 -0.12
CA ALA A 41 -16.87 -3.72 -0.03
C ALA A 41 -16.77 -4.84 1.02
N VAL A 42 -15.71 -5.66 0.99
CA VAL A 42 -15.51 -6.72 1.98
C VAL A 42 -15.30 -6.15 3.38
N ALA A 43 -14.52 -5.07 3.50
CA ALA A 43 -14.22 -4.45 4.79
C ALA A 43 -15.47 -3.92 5.51
N TRP A 44 -16.54 -3.61 4.79
CA TRP A 44 -17.80 -3.10 5.34
C TRP A 44 -18.87 -4.18 5.43
N VAL A 45 -19.08 -4.93 4.35
CA VAL A 45 -20.16 -5.92 4.25
C VAL A 45 -19.95 -7.08 5.22
N PHE A 46 -18.72 -7.60 5.35
CA PHE A 46 -18.47 -8.73 6.23
C PHE A 46 -18.73 -8.39 7.70
N PRO A 47 -18.21 -7.28 8.27
CA PRO A 47 -18.56 -6.90 9.63
C PRO A 47 -20.04 -6.59 9.83
N MET A 48 -20.66 -5.84 8.91
CA MET A 48 -22.07 -5.44 9.03
C MET A 48 -23.02 -6.64 9.03
N LEU A 49 -22.76 -7.65 8.20
CA LEU A 49 -23.66 -8.80 8.07
C LEU A 49 -23.33 -9.95 9.03
N TRP A 50 -22.07 -10.09 9.45
CA TRP A 50 -21.61 -11.29 10.16
C TRP A 50 -21.11 -11.03 11.58
N LEU A 51 -20.52 -9.86 11.83
CA LEU A 51 -19.89 -9.54 13.12
C LEU A 51 -20.75 -8.62 14.00
N GLN A 52 -21.77 -7.98 13.44
CA GLN A 52 -22.66 -7.05 14.12
C GLN A 52 -24.13 -7.40 13.89
N HIS A 53 -24.99 -6.96 14.81
CA HIS A 53 -26.45 -7.03 14.69
C HIS A 53 -27.08 -5.67 14.99
N ASP A 54 -28.38 -5.49 14.67
CA ASP A 54 -29.14 -4.25 14.96
C ASP A 54 -28.45 -2.95 14.48
N LEU A 55 -27.98 -2.97 13.22
CA LEU A 55 -27.28 -1.85 12.60
C LEU A 55 -28.12 -0.57 12.64
N LYS A 56 -27.53 0.52 13.13
CA LYS A 56 -28.10 1.86 13.11
C LYS A 56 -27.21 2.80 12.31
N PHE A 57 -27.86 3.74 11.62
CA PHE A 57 -27.14 4.80 10.93
C PHE A 57 -26.51 5.78 11.94
N GLN A 58 -25.26 6.17 11.69
CA GLN A 58 -24.54 7.22 12.41
C GLN A 58 -23.81 8.13 11.41
N LEU A 59 -23.58 9.38 11.79
CA LEU A 59 -22.97 10.38 10.89
C LEU A 59 -21.49 10.13 10.61
N LEU A 60 -20.79 9.42 11.52
CA LEU A 60 -19.37 9.13 11.38
C LEU A 60 -19.16 7.70 10.86
N PRO A 61 -18.13 7.44 10.02
CA PRO A 61 -17.74 6.08 9.66
C PRO A 61 -17.59 5.18 10.89
N PRO A 62 -18.07 3.93 10.86
CA PRO A 62 -18.50 3.17 9.68
C PRO A 62 -19.94 3.41 9.19
N PHE A 63 -20.58 4.54 9.50
CA PHE A 63 -21.93 5.01 9.07
C PHE A 63 -23.11 4.10 9.40
N LEU A 64 -22.94 2.78 9.42
CA LEU A 64 -23.84 1.76 9.92
C LEU A 64 -23.05 1.00 10.98
N LYS A 65 -23.48 1.13 12.24
CA LYS A 65 -22.87 0.43 13.38
C LYS A 65 -23.95 -0.21 14.21
N GLY A 66 -23.72 -1.46 14.58
CA GLY A 66 -24.50 -2.21 15.53
C GLY A 66 -23.64 -2.73 16.67
N PRO A 67 -24.24 -3.19 17.78
CA PRO A 67 -23.53 -4.03 18.74
C PRO A 67 -22.84 -5.21 18.05
N ALA A 68 -21.60 -5.46 18.47
CA ALA A 68 -20.83 -6.61 18.02
C ALA A 68 -21.36 -7.88 18.70
N HIS A 69 -21.33 -9.02 17.99
CA HIS A 69 -21.64 -10.31 18.61
C HIS A 69 -20.61 -10.70 19.68
N ASP A 70 -21.04 -11.41 20.72
CA ASP A 70 -20.16 -11.85 21.82
C ASP A 70 -19.02 -12.77 21.34
N ASP A 71 -19.26 -13.54 20.26
CA ASP A 71 -18.35 -14.53 19.69
C ASP A 71 -17.55 -14.01 18.46
N VAL A 72 -17.39 -12.70 18.30
CA VAL A 72 -16.69 -12.09 17.14
C VAL A 72 -15.32 -12.73 16.86
N THR A 73 -14.57 -13.10 17.90
CA THR A 73 -13.25 -13.74 17.72
C THR A 73 -13.35 -15.09 16.98
N ALA A 74 -14.39 -15.88 17.28
CA ALA A 74 -14.63 -17.15 16.59
C ALA A 74 -15.12 -16.90 15.16
N ARG A 75 -16.04 -15.95 14.98
CA ARG A 75 -16.62 -15.57 13.68
C ARG A 75 -15.60 -14.99 12.70
N MET A 76 -14.53 -14.38 13.19
CA MET A 76 -13.45 -13.88 12.32
C MET A 76 -12.76 -15.00 11.53
N ILE A 77 -12.77 -16.25 12.02
CA ILE A 77 -12.23 -17.40 11.28
C ILE A 77 -13.05 -17.67 10.01
N ASP A 78 -14.36 -17.41 10.04
CA ASP A 78 -15.24 -17.59 8.90
C ASP A 78 -14.85 -16.68 7.72
N ALA A 79 -14.19 -15.54 7.97
CA ALA A 79 -13.66 -14.68 6.92
C ALA A 79 -12.67 -15.44 6.01
N VAL A 80 -11.87 -16.34 6.59
CA VAL A 80 -10.93 -17.19 5.84
C VAL A 80 -11.68 -18.23 5.02
N MET A 81 -12.77 -18.79 5.57
CA MET A 81 -13.60 -19.77 4.86
C MET A 81 -14.35 -19.14 3.69
N VAL A 82 -14.93 -17.95 3.90
CA VAL A 82 -15.58 -17.15 2.85
C VAL A 82 -14.57 -16.78 1.76
N ALA A 83 -13.38 -16.30 2.14
CA ALA A 83 -12.32 -15.98 1.18
C ALA A 83 -11.89 -17.22 0.38
N GLY A 84 -11.76 -18.38 1.02
CA GLY A 84 -11.47 -19.65 0.36
C GLY A 84 -12.55 -20.06 -0.63
N GLY A 85 -13.82 -19.97 -0.25
CA GLY A 85 -14.95 -20.25 -1.13
C GLY A 85 -15.01 -19.32 -2.34
N LEU A 86 -14.82 -18.02 -2.12
CA LEU A 86 -14.75 -17.02 -3.20
C LEU A 86 -13.56 -17.27 -4.13
N ALA A 87 -12.40 -17.66 -3.59
CA ALA A 87 -11.22 -17.99 -4.40
C ALA A 87 -11.44 -19.23 -5.28
N ILE A 88 -12.11 -20.27 -4.75
CA ILE A 88 -12.49 -21.46 -5.54
C ILE A 88 -13.48 -21.07 -6.64
N ALA A 89 -14.54 -20.32 -6.30
CA ALA A 89 -15.52 -19.86 -7.27
C ALA A 89 -14.89 -19.01 -8.38
N TYR A 90 -13.99 -18.09 -8.00
CA TYR A 90 -13.24 -17.26 -8.95
C TYR A 90 -12.28 -18.08 -9.82
N GLY A 91 -11.62 -19.09 -9.25
CA GLY A 91 -10.77 -20.02 -9.97
C GLY A 91 -11.56 -20.83 -11.01
N LEU A 92 -12.72 -21.37 -10.62
CA LEU A 92 -13.63 -22.07 -11.52
C LEU A 92 -14.15 -21.15 -12.62
N PHE A 93 -14.54 -19.93 -12.28
CA PHE A 93 -14.96 -18.93 -13.26
C PHE A 93 -13.84 -18.65 -14.27
N SER A 94 -12.62 -18.43 -13.79
CA SER A 94 -11.46 -18.16 -14.64
C SER A 94 -11.14 -19.34 -15.56
N PHE A 95 -11.28 -20.57 -15.07
CA PHE A 95 -11.03 -21.79 -15.84
C PHE A 95 -12.11 -22.05 -16.91
N LEU A 96 -13.38 -21.75 -16.61
CA LEU A 96 -14.51 -22.09 -17.48
C LEU A 96 -14.86 -21.00 -18.50
N PHE A 97 -14.63 -19.72 -18.18
CA PHE A 97 -15.17 -18.60 -18.96
C PHE A 97 -14.13 -17.65 -19.57
N LEU A 98 -12.89 -17.64 -19.09
CA LEU A 98 -11.88 -16.72 -19.61
C LEU A 98 -11.12 -17.29 -20.82
N PRO A 99 -10.72 -16.45 -21.79
CA PRO A 99 -10.02 -16.89 -22.98
C PRO A 99 -8.62 -17.42 -22.67
N HIS A 100 -8.18 -18.44 -23.41
CA HIS A 100 -6.86 -19.03 -23.27
C HIS A 100 -5.77 -18.00 -23.59
N THR A 101 -4.89 -17.72 -22.62
CA THR A 101 -3.81 -16.73 -22.74
C THR A 101 -2.45 -17.42 -22.62
N PRO A 102 -1.82 -17.83 -23.73
CA PRO A 102 -0.56 -18.56 -23.68
C PRO A 102 0.59 -17.68 -23.15
N PRO A 103 1.59 -18.26 -22.48
CA PRO A 103 2.71 -17.51 -21.93
C PRO A 103 3.59 -16.95 -23.04
N VAL A 104 3.87 -15.64 -22.97
CA VAL A 104 4.81 -14.97 -23.87
C VAL A 104 6.24 -15.19 -23.37
N LYS A 105 7.07 -15.94 -24.11
CA LYS A 105 8.49 -16.07 -23.81
C LYS A 105 9.21 -14.76 -24.09
N LYS A 106 9.74 -14.09 -23.05
CA LYS A 106 10.67 -12.95 -23.22
C LYS A 106 12.11 -13.43 -23.09
N GLU A 107 12.81 -13.54 -24.21
CA GLU A 107 14.26 -13.71 -24.22
C GLU A 107 14.94 -12.45 -23.64
N GLY A 108 16.02 -12.63 -22.87
CA GLY A 108 16.84 -11.51 -22.36
C GLY A 108 16.35 -10.79 -21.08
N ALA A 109 15.23 -11.20 -20.47
CA ALA A 109 14.65 -10.51 -19.30
C ALA A 109 15.63 -10.36 -18.10
N ARG A 110 16.51 -11.34 -17.87
CA ARG A 110 17.51 -11.29 -16.79
C ARG A 110 18.61 -10.26 -17.08
N LEU A 111 19.04 -10.14 -18.34
CA LEU A 111 20.03 -9.16 -18.77
C LEU A 111 19.46 -7.74 -18.64
N ALA A 112 18.22 -7.53 -19.10
CA ALA A 112 17.54 -6.24 -19.00
C ALA A 112 17.31 -5.76 -17.55
N LEU A 113 17.16 -6.68 -16.58
CA LEU A 113 17.07 -6.33 -15.16
C LEU A 113 18.42 -5.90 -14.60
N LEU A 114 19.52 -6.54 -15.01
CA LEU A 114 20.88 -6.12 -14.65
C LEU A 114 21.20 -4.74 -15.24
N ASP A 115 20.78 -4.48 -16.47
CA ASP A 115 20.96 -3.18 -17.13
C ASP A 115 20.22 -2.05 -16.41
N ALA A 116 19.06 -2.34 -15.79
CA ALA A 116 18.32 -1.37 -15.00
C ALA A 116 19.06 -0.91 -13.73
N PHE A 117 20.03 -1.69 -13.22
CA PHE A 117 20.90 -1.21 -12.14
C PHE A 117 21.78 -0.02 -12.58
N GLY A 118 21.99 0.17 -13.88
CA GLY A 118 22.64 1.37 -14.42
C GLY A 118 21.94 2.67 -14.02
N LEU A 119 20.64 2.63 -13.71
CA LEU A 119 19.88 3.81 -13.25
C LEU A 119 20.35 4.34 -11.90
N PHE A 120 21.00 3.52 -11.07
CA PHE A 120 21.60 3.99 -9.80
C PHE A 120 22.72 5.02 -10.00
N ARG A 121 23.24 5.18 -11.23
CA ARG A 121 24.15 6.29 -11.56
C ARG A 121 23.46 7.65 -11.50
N LYS A 122 22.13 7.71 -11.67
CA LYS A 122 21.32 8.92 -11.50
C LYS A 122 21.04 9.12 -10.00
N PRO A 123 21.52 10.20 -9.35
CA PRO A 123 21.34 10.41 -7.92
C PRO A 123 19.88 10.38 -7.47
N SER A 124 18.97 10.94 -8.28
CA SER A 124 17.54 10.96 -7.96
C SER A 124 16.93 9.57 -7.88
N PHE A 125 17.34 8.66 -8.78
CA PHE A 125 16.90 7.27 -8.75
C PHE A 125 17.44 6.57 -7.51
N ALA A 126 18.74 6.71 -7.20
CA ALA A 126 19.33 6.12 -6.01
C ALA A 126 18.66 6.58 -4.71
N ILE A 127 18.42 7.89 -4.57
CA ILE A 127 17.71 8.47 -3.42
C ILE A 127 16.29 7.93 -3.34
N LEU A 128 15.57 7.86 -4.47
CA LEU A 128 14.23 7.29 -4.50
C LEU A 128 14.20 5.84 -4.03
N MET A 129 15.15 5.02 -4.49
CA MET A 129 15.23 3.61 -4.11
C MET A 129 15.50 3.43 -2.61
N ILE A 130 16.44 4.18 -2.04
CA ILE A 130 16.77 4.13 -0.61
C ILE A 130 15.59 4.60 0.24
N VAL A 131 15.01 5.75 -0.07
CA VAL A 131 13.88 6.30 0.69
C VAL A 131 12.65 5.40 0.55
N SER A 132 12.40 4.85 -0.65
CA SER A 132 11.29 3.92 -0.87
C SER A 132 11.46 2.63 -0.09
N LEU A 133 12.69 2.09 0.03
CA LEU A 133 12.96 0.92 0.86
C LEU A 133 12.63 1.17 2.34
N LEU A 134 13.07 2.30 2.87
CA LEU A 134 12.83 2.67 4.28
C LEU A 134 11.34 2.91 4.55
N ILE A 135 10.65 3.62 3.65
CA ILE A 135 9.19 3.84 3.74
C ILE A 135 8.44 2.51 3.61
N ALA A 136 8.82 1.63 2.67
CA ALA A 136 8.24 0.31 2.51
C ALA A 136 8.36 -0.54 3.79
N MET A 137 9.51 -0.44 4.46
CA MET A 137 9.77 -1.16 5.70
C MET A 137 8.79 -0.76 6.81
N VAL A 138 8.67 0.54 7.11
CA VAL A 138 7.73 1.02 8.13
C VAL A 138 6.28 0.87 7.71
N HIS A 139 5.99 0.94 6.41
CA HIS A 139 4.66 0.70 5.88
C HIS A 139 4.22 -0.75 6.03
N THR A 140 5.15 -1.70 5.89
CA THR A 140 4.85 -3.11 6.13
C THR A 140 4.60 -3.37 7.62
N ILE A 141 5.36 -2.75 8.52
CA ILE A 141 5.09 -2.82 9.98
C ILE A 141 3.68 -2.33 10.30
N TYR A 142 3.25 -1.24 9.66
CA TYR A 142 1.87 -0.77 9.76
C TYR A 142 0.86 -1.89 9.42
N PHE A 143 1.03 -2.62 8.32
CA PHE A 143 0.12 -3.71 7.97
C PHE A 143 0.17 -4.89 8.95
N PHE A 144 1.33 -5.16 9.56
CA PHE A 144 1.45 -6.22 10.57
C PHE A 144 0.72 -5.86 11.87
N GLN A 145 0.81 -4.61 12.30
CA GLN A 145 0.48 -4.22 13.68
C GLN A 145 -0.80 -3.41 13.83
N MET A 146 -1.28 -2.73 12.78
CA MET A 146 -2.37 -1.74 12.91
C MET A 146 -3.67 -2.34 13.46
N GLY A 147 -4.05 -3.54 13.03
CA GLY A 147 -5.28 -4.17 13.51
C GLY A 147 -5.24 -4.47 15.01
N ALA A 148 -4.14 -5.05 15.50
CA ALA A 148 -3.96 -5.35 16.92
C ALA A 148 -3.80 -4.07 17.76
N PHE A 149 -3.14 -3.04 17.22
CA PHE A 149 -3.03 -1.73 17.85
C PHE A 149 -4.40 -1.03 18.00
N LEU A 150 -5.28 -1.04 17.00
CA LEU A 150 -6.61 -0.43 17.14
C LEU A 150 -7.44 -1.12 18.22
N VAL A 151 -7.36 -2.45 18.31
CA VAL A 151 -8.05 -3.20 19.35
C VAL A 151 -7.47 -2.88 20.73
N SER A 152 -6.14 -2.79 20.88
CA SER A 152 -5.53 -2.40 22.17
C SER A 152 -5.81 -0.95 22.56
N ALA A 153 -6.06 -0.08 21.57
CA ALA A 153 -6.51 1.29 21.77
C ALA A 153 -8.02 1.41 22.11
N GLY A 154 -8.76 0.29 22.13
CA GLY A 154 -10.17 0.24 22.51
C GLY A 154 -11.17 0.22 21.35
N LEU A 155 -10.74 -0.04 20.11
CA LEU A 155 -11.65 -0.25 18.98
C LEU A 155 -12.23 -1.67 19.02
N ASP A 156 -13.54 -1.77 18.78
CA ASP A 156 -14.20 -3.06 18.63
C ASP A 156 -13.59 -3.86 17.48
N LYS A 157 -13.38 -5.16 17.68
CA LYS A 157 -12.79 -6.05 16.63
C LYS A 157 -13.58 -6.01 15.32
N ALA A 158 -14.90 -5.87 15.40
CA ALA A 158 -15.78 -5.74 14.23
C ALA A 158 -15.52 -4.45 13.43
N ASP A 159 -15.07 -3.38 14.09
CA ASP A 159 -14.85 -2.07 13.46
C ASP A 159 -13.45 -1.88 12.89
N VAL A 160 -12.54 -2.85 13.09
CA VAL A 160 -11.15 -2.74 12.61
C VAL A 160 -11.09 -2.65 11.09
N MET A 161 -11.74 -3.55 10.35
CA MET A 161 -11.71 -3.51 8.87
C MET A 161 -12.37 -2.25 8.30
N PRO A 162 -13.55 -1.82 8.78
CA PRO A 162 -14.13 -0.53 8.37
C PRO A 162 -13.22 0.66 8.70
N ALA A 163 -12.58 0.69 9.87
CA ALA A 163 -11.65 1.75 10.22
C ALA A 163 -10.45 1.82 9.27
N LEU A 164 -9.82 0.68 8.94
CA LEU A 164 -8.70 0.64 8.01
C LEU A 164 -9.11 1.09 6.60
N SER A 165 -10.32 0.74 6.15
CA SER A 165 -10.84 1.07 4.82
C SER A 165 -10.96 2.57 4.55
N LEU A 166 -10.98 3.42 5.59
CA LEU A 166 -10.90 4.88 5.44
C LEU A 166 -9.65 5.29 4.67
N GLY A 167 -8.57 4.53 4.81
CA GLY A 167 -7.36 4.71 4.03
C GLY A 167 -7.58 4.48 2.53
N GLN A 168 -8.27 3.41 2.16
CA GLN A 168 -8.61 3.07 0.77
C GLN A 168 -9.59 4.06 0.15
N ILE A 169 -10.59 4.54 0.91
CA ILE A 169 -11.51 5.58 0.46
C ILE A 169 -10.74 6.86 0.15
N SER A 170 -9.85 7.27 1.07
CA SER A 170 -8.97 8.42 0.86
C SER A 170 -8.03 8.20 -0.34
N GLU A 171 -7.47 7.01 -0.51
CA GLU A 171 -6.59 6.66 -1.63
C GLU A 171 -7.26 6.92 -2.98
N ILE A 172 -8.52 6.50 -3.17
CA ILE A 172 -9.26 6.74 -4.42
C ILE A 172 -9.35 8.24 -4.71
N ALA A 173 -9.74 9.04 -3.70
CA ALA A 173 -9.87 10.49 -3.85
C ALA A 173 -8.53 11.16 -4.17
N VAL A 174 -7.46 10.80 -3.45
CA VAL A 174 -6.15 11.42 -3.64
C VAL A 174 -5.52 10.96 -4.97
N MET A 175 -5.64 9.69 -5.35
CA MET A 175 -5.17 9.21 -6.66
C MET A 175 -5.82 9.95 -7.82
N ALA A 176 -7.13 10.22 -7.77
CA ALA A 176 -7.82 11.01 -8.79
C ALA A 176 -7.24 12.43 -8.91
N SER A 177 -6.76 12.99 -7.80
CA SER A 177 -6.11 14.31 -7.75
C SER A 177 -4.59 14.29 -7.95
N LEU A 178 -3.94 13.13 -8.13
CA LEU A 178 -2.48 13.02 -8.18
C LEU A 178 -1.86 13.85 -9.31
N GLY A 179 -2.51 13.89 -10.48
CA GLY A 179 -2.07 14.72 -11.60
C GLY A 179 -2.09 16.22 -11.28
N TRP A 180 -2.96 16.68 -10.38
CA TRP A 180 -2.95 18.06 -9.89
C TRP A 180 -1.77 18.31 -8.93
N PHE A 181 -1.52 17.39 -7.99
CA PHE A 181 -0.36 17.49 -7.07
C PHE A 181 0.97 17.55 -7.82
N LEU A 182 1.16 16.64 -8.79
CA LEU A 182 2.38 16.61 -9.60
C LEU A 182 2.58 17.87 -10.44
N ARG A 183 1.50 18.43 -11.03
CA ARG A 183 1.59 19.70 -11.78
C ARG A 183 1.92 20.90 -10.89
N LYS A 184 1.37 20.94 -9.67
CA LYS A 184 1.53 22.09 -8.77
C LYS A 184 2.85 22.08 -8.01
N MET A 185 3.32 20.89 -7.58
CA MET A 185 4.44 20.74 -6.65
C MET A 185 5.65 20.04 -7.27
N GLY A 186 5.51 19.40 -8.44
CA GLY A 186 6.54 18.57 -9.04
C GLY A 186 6.80 17.27 -8.27
N PHE A 187 7.68 16.41 -8.78
CA PHE A 187 7.96 15.11 -8.16
C PHE A 187 8.60 15.23 -6.78
N ARG A 188 9.57 16.14 -6.62
CA ARG A 188 10.30 16.35 -5.35
C ARG A 188 9.37 16.62 -4.18
N TRP A 189 8.53 17.66 -4.31
CA TRP A 189 7.67 18.09 -3.22
C TRP A 189 6.42 17.23 -3.08
N CYS A 190 5.91 16.63 -4.17
CA CYS A 190 4.81 15.67 -4.08
C CYS A 190 5.21 14.44 -3.26
N MET A 191 6.36 13.83 -3.56
CA MET A 191 6.84 12.66 -2.83
C MET A 191 7.29 13.01 -1.41
N ALA A 192 7.97 14.14 -1.20
CA ALA A 192 8.29 14.61 0.15
C ALA A 192 7.02 14.82 1.00
N PHE A 193 5.96 15.40 0.42
CA PHE A 193 4.67 15.55 1.11
C PHE A 193 4.03 14.19 1.46
N GLY A 194 4.07 13.21 0.55
CA GLY A 194 3.60 11.85 0.86
C GLY A 194 4.39 11.20 2.01
N ALA A 195 5.71 11.36 2.04
CA ALA A 195 6.56 10.90 3.15
C ALA A 195 6.28 11.67 4.46
N ALA A 196 6.00 12.97 4.40
CA ALA A 196 5.57 13.75 5.55
C ALA A 196 4.24 13.25 6.12
N CYS A 197 3.29 12.87 5.25
CA CYS A 197 2.01 12.27 5.68
C CYS A 197 2.24 10.96 6.44
N PHE A 198 3.23 10.15 6.06
CA PHE A 198 3.62 8.97 6.85
C PHE A 198 4.12 9.37 8.24
N ALA A 199 5.00 10.37 8.33
CA ALA A 199 5.54 10.85 9.59
C ALA A 199 4.44 11.37 10.53
N ILE A 200 3.52 12.19 10.01
CA ILE A 200 2.39 12.73 10.77
C ILE A 200 1.49 11.60 11.25
N ARG A 201 1.13 10.68 10.36
CA ARG A 201 0.24 9.55 10.67
C ARG A 201 0.81 8.67 11.77
N TYR A 202 2.06 8.25 11.65
CA TYR A 202 2.71 7.45 12.69
C TYR A 202 2.97 8.26 13.97
N GLY A 203 3.20 9.57 13.85
CA GLY A 203 3.28 10.48 14.99
C GLY A 203 1.98 10.53 15.79
N ILE A 204 0.82 10.51 15.12
CA ILE A 204 -0.49 10.40 15.79
C ILE A 204 -0.63 9.02 16.47
N PHE A 205 -0.24 7.95 15.79
CA PHE A 205 -0.31 6.58 16.33
C PHE A 205 0.59 6.39 17.55
N ALA A 206 1.73 7.06 17.58
CA ALA A 206 2.66 7.10 18.71
C ALA A 206 2.07 7.74 19.97
N GLN A 207 1.10 8.64 19.82
CA GLN A 207 0.41 9.27 20.94
C GLN A 207 -0.73 8.37 21.43
N THR A 208 -0.34 7.34 22.18
CA THR A 208 -1.24 6.29 22.69
C THR A 208 -2.33 6.81 23.65
N GLY A 209 -2.15 8.00 24.22
CA GLY A 209 -3.15 8.66 25.05
C GLY A 209 -4.27 9.37 24.25
N LEU A 210 -4.16 9.47 22.93
CA LEU A 210 -5.23 10.08 22.12
C LEU A 210 -6.46 9.16 22.03
N PRO A 211 -7.68 9.73 21.92
CA PRO A 211 -8.88 8.94 21.71
C PRO A 211 -8.76 8.06 20.46
N VAL A 212 -9.27 6.82 20.53
CA VAL A 212 -9.24 5.88 19.40
C VAL A 212 -9.88 6.45 18.13
N ALA A 213 -10.88 7.34 18.26
CA ALA A 213 -11.47 8.05 17.13
C ALA A 213 -10.46 8.89 16.33
N VAL A 214 -9.47 9.50 17.00
CA VAL A 214 -8.38 10.25 16.33
C VAL A 214 -7.46 9.29 15.59
N GLN A 215 -7.19 8.12 16.17
CA GLN A 215 -6.38 7.06 15.54
C GLN A 215 -7.06 6.48 14.28
N VAL A 216 -8.39 6.35 14.33
CA VAL A 216 -9.22 5.94 13.18
C VAL A 216 -9.27 7.05 12.13
N ALA A 217 -9.46 8.32 12.52
CA ALA A 217 -9.47 9.44 11.57
C ALA A 217 -8.12 9.58 10.84
N ALA A 218 -7.00 9.34 11.52
CA ALA A 218 -5.67 9.36 10.93
C ALA A 218 -5.44 8.27 9.86
N GLN A 219 -6.33 7.27 9.73
CA GLN A 219 -6.31 6.35 8.59
C GLN A 219 -6.53 7.09 7.25
N ALA A 220 -7.27 8.20 7.24
CA ALA A 220 -7.48 9.00 6.04
C ALA A 220 -6.18 9.59 5.45
N LEU A 221 -5.12 9.74 6.26
CA LEU A 221 -3.81 10.16 5.74
C LEU A 221 -3.16 9.13 4.80
N HIS A 222 -3.60 7.87 4.86
CA HIS A 222 -3.10 6.80 4.01
C HIS A 222 -3.22 7.12 2.51
N GLY A 223 -4.30 7.78 2.09
CA GLY A 223 -4.47 8.14 0.68
C GLY A 223 -3.35 9.05 0.18
N PHE A 224 -2.94 10.03 0.99
CA PHE A 224 -1.81 10.91 0.68
C PHE A 224 -0.47 10.19 0.75
N CYS A 225 -0.28 9.34 1.76
CA CYS A 225 0.89 8.46 1.86
C CYS A 225 1.07 7.64 0.57
N PHE A 226 0.00 6.98 0.12
CA PHE A 226 0.07 6.05 -1.00
C PHE A 226 0.16 6.76 -2.35
N ALA A 227 -0.74 7.70 -2.63
CA ALA A 227 -0.80 8.37 -3.92
C ALA A 227 0.40 9.31 -4.13
N CYS A 228 0.68 10.20 -3.17
CA CYS A 228 1.70 11.23 -3.35
C CYS A 228 3.13 10.67 -3.27
N PHE A 229 3.35 9.55 -2.57
CA PHE A 229 4.67 8.88 -2.53
C PHE A 229 4.75 7.71 -3.52
N PHE A 230 4.04 6.60 -3.30
CA PHE A 230 4.22 5.40 -4.12
C PHE A 230 3.73 5.57 -5.56
N ALA A 231 2.52 6.09 -5.78
CA ALA A 231 2.01 6.25 -7.14
C ALA A 231 2.85 7.29 -7.91
N ALA A 232 3.23 8.40 -7.27
CA ALA A 232 4.17 9.36 -7.86
C ALA A 232 5.54 8.73 -8.20
N ALA A 233 6.08 7.90 -7.32
CA ALA A 233 7.36 7.22 -7.54
C ALA A 233 7.29 6.24 -8.72
N PHE A 234 6.20 5.49 -8.87
CA PHE A 234 5.97 4.66 -10.05
C PHE A 234 6.00 5.48 -11.35
N ILE A 235 5.37 6.66 -11.35
CA ILE A 235 5.40 7.57 -12.52
C ILE A 235 6.83 8.09 -12.75
N TYR A 236 7.54 8.47 -11.68
CA TYR A 236 8.92 8.96 -11.78
C TYR A 236 9.87 7.91 -12.37
N VAL A 237 9.78 6.65 -11.90
CA VAL A 237 10.58 5.53 -12.41
C VAL A 237 10.31 5.27 -13.89
N ASP A 238 9.06 5.37 -14.36
CA ASP A 238 8.75 5.24 -15.81
C ASP A 238 9.36 6.39 -16.63
N ARG A 239 9.38 7.61 -16.06
CA ARG A 239 9.90 8.80 -16.75
C ARG A 239 11.43 8.84 -16.83
N ILE A 240 12.12 8.49 -15.75
CA ILE A 240 13.59 8.57 -15.69
C ILE A 240 14.28 7.44 -16.45
N ALA A 241 13.58 6.32 -16.67
CA ALA A 241 14.10 5.16 -17.37
C ALA A 241 14.00 5.32 -18.91
N PRO A 242 15.07 4.98 -19.65
CA PRO A 242 15.02 4.82 -21.10
C PRO A 242 13.90 3.87 -21.53
N ARG A 243 13.32 4.09 -22.72
CA ARG A 243 12.11 3.37 -23.18
C ARG A 243 12.26 1.85 -23.10
N GLU A 244 13.45 1.34 -23.38
CA GLU A 244 13.83 -0.07 -23.42
C GLU A 244 13.94 -0.68 -22.00
N LEU A 245 14.29 0.14 -21.01
CA LEU A 245 14.52 -0.28 -19.63
C LEU A 245 13.34 0.00 -18.69
N ARG A 246 12.29 0.72 -19.14
CA ARG A 246 11.13 1.09 -18.29
C ARG A 246 10.54 -0.08 -17.51
N HIS A 247 10.27 -1.20 -18.19
CA HIS A 247 9.71 -2.38 -17.53
C HIS A 247 10.66 -2.96 -16.48
N SER A 248 11.96 -3.02 -16.77
CA SER A 248 12.98 -3.51 -15.83
C SER A 248 13.12 -2.57 -14.63
N ALA A 249 13.09 -1.26 -14.84
CA ALA A 249 13.12 -0.25 -13.78
C ALA A 249 11.89 -0.35 -12.86
N GLN A 250 10.69 -0.53 -13.44
CA GLN A 250 9.46 -0.79 -12.70
C GLN A 250 9.53 -2.08 -11.88
N THR A 251 10.10 -3.14 -12.46
CA THR A 251 10.30 -4.42 -11.76
C THR A 251 11.27 -4.26 -10.60
N LEU A 252 12.38 -3.55 -10.80
CA LEU A 252 13.37 -3.27 -9.77
C LEU A 252 12.78 -2.44 -8.63
N TYR A 253 12.02 -1.39 -8.94
CA TYR A 253 11.31 -0.58 -7.94
C TYR A 253 10.29 -1.41 -7.15
N THR A 254 9.50 -2.24 -7.85
CA THR A 254 8.53 -3.16 -7.24
C THR A 254 9.20 -4.17 -6.30
N LEU A 255 10.36 -4.72 -6.69
CA LEU A 255 11.14 -5.62 -5.86
C LEU A 255 11.59 -4.94 -4.56
N VAL A 256 12.00 -3.69 -4.61
CA VAL A 256 12.37 -2.93 -3.40
C VAL A 256 11.16 -2.70 -2.51
N MET A 257 10.03 -2.31 -3.11
CA MET A 257 8.81 -1.96 -2.40
C MET A 257 8.10 -3.15 -1.75
N PHE A 258 7.88 -4.22 -2.50
CA PHE A 258 7.04 -5.35 -2.09
C PHE A 258 7.84 -6.65 -1.87
N GLY A 259 9.15 -6.64 -2.12
CA GLY A 259 10.05 -7.75 -1.83
C GLY A 259 10.98 -7.43 -0.65
N LEU A 260 11.98 -6.58 -0.87
CA LEU A 260 13.00 -6.26 0.14
C LEU A 260 12.43 -5.52 1.34
N GLY A 261 11.56 -4.53 1.13
CA GLY A 261 10.89 -3.78 2.21
C GLY A 261 10.22 -4.71 3.24
N PRO A 262 9.30 -5.60 2.82
CA PRO A 262 8.65 -6.54 3.74
C PRO A 262 9.59 -7.53 4.43
N ILE A 263 10.65 -7.99 3.74
CA ILE A 263 11.67 -8.85 4.36
C ILE A 263 12.35 -8.08 5.50
N LEU A 264 12.90 -6.90 5.24
CA LEU A 264 13.56 -6.09 6.27
C LEU A 264 12.59 -5.67 7.38
N ALA A 265 11.33 -5.41 7.05
CA ALA A 265 10.29 -5.09 8.01
C ALA A 265 10.02 -6.24 8.98
N SER A 266 10.10 -7.48 8.51
CA SER A 266 9.88 -8.67 9.34
C SER A 266 10.98 -8.83 10.39
N TRP A 267 12.22 -8.52 10.01
CA TRP A 267 13.37 -8.49 10.92
C TRP A 267 13.23 -7.34 11.93
N LEU A 268 12.90 -6.14 11.46
CA LEU A 268 12.68 -4.97 12.32
C LEU A 268 11.53 -5.22 13.31
N ASN A 269 10.39 -5.75 12.84
CA ASN A 269 9.24 -6.11 13.67
C ASN A 269 9.62 -7.08 14.79
N THR A 270 10.40 -8.12 14.47
CA THR A 270 10.87 -9.10 15.47
C THR A 270 11.82 -8.46 16.49
N SER A 271 12.69 -7.56 16.04
CA SER A 271 13.61 -6.83 16.93
C SER A 271 12.85 -5.88 17.87
N LEU A 272 11.88 -5.13 17.34
CA LEU A 272 11.03 -4.23 18.13
C LEU A 272 10.17 -5.00 19.14
N ALA A 273 9.66 -6.18 18.77
CA ALA A 273 8.86 -7.02 19.68
C ALA A 273 9.63 -7.44 20.94
N LYS A 274 10.95 -7.58 20.85
CA LYS A 274 11.81 -7.92 22.01
C LYS A 274 12.04 -6.76 22.97
N GLN A 275 11.91 -5.53 22.47
CA GLN A 275 12.21 -4.30 23.22
C GLN A 275 10.93 -3.61 23.71
N ALA A 276 9.82 -3.85 23.02
CA ALA A 276 8.53 -3.27 23.35
C ALA A 276 7.91 -3.93 24.58
N GLU A 277 7.13 -3.13 25.30
CA GLU A 277 6.42 -3.59 26.48
C GLU A 277 5.35 -4.63 26.09
N THR A 278 5.34 -5.75 26.80
CA THR A 278 4.39 -6.84 26.59
C THR A 278 3.79 -7.31 27.91
N VAL A 279 2.53 -7.73 27.87
CA VAL A 279 1.83 -8.43 28.94
C VAL A 279 1.24 -9.70 28.35
N ASP A 280 1.52 -10.85 28.98
CA ASP A 280 1.12 -12.18 28.50
C ASP A 280 1.52 -12.46 27.04
N GLY A 281 2.70 -12.00 26.64
CA GLY A 281 3.23 -12.16 25.28
C GLY A 281 2.54 -11.30 24.21
N LYS A 282 1.65 -10.37 24.60
CA LYS A 282 1.00 -9.40 23.70
C LYS A 282 1.54 -8.01 23.94
N LEU A 283 1.70 -7.24 22.86
CA LEU A 283 2.13 -5.84 22.94
C LEU A 283 1.10 -5.02 23.73
N THR A 284 1.57 -4.26 24.71
CA THR A 284 0.74 -3.26 25.38
C THR A 284 0.55 -2.04 24.48
N LEU A 285 -0.39 -1.17 24.84
CA LEU A 285 -0.59 0.08 24.12
C LEU A 285 0.70 0.92 24.12
N ALA A 286 1.43 0.97 25.24
CA ALA A 286 2.75 1.61 25.32
C ALA A 286 3.79 0.96 24.40
N GLY A 287 3.79 -0.38 24.32
CA GLY A 287 4.60 -1.13 23.36
C GLY A 287 4.35 -0.73 21.91
N TYR A 288 3.08 -0.57 21.51
CA TYR A 288 2.73 -0.02 20.18
C TYR A 288 3.20 1.42 19.98
N GLY A 289 3.17 2.25 21.03
CA GLY A 289 3.74 3.59 21.02
C GLY A 289 5.18 3.61 20.50
N THR A 290 6.03 2.70 20.99
CA THR A 290 7.43 2.56 20.54
C THR A 290 7.55 2.25 19.05
N TYR A 291 6.72 1.33 18.53
CA TYR A 291 6.70 0.99 17.11
C TYR A 291 6.38 2.21 16.25
N TRP A 292 5.34 2.94 16.63
CA TRP A 292 4.87 4.09 15.87
C TRP A 292 5.82 5.28 15.96
N GLN A 293 6.48 5.50 17.10
CA GLN A 293 7.52 6.52 17.24
C GLN A 293 8.68 6.25 16.27
N ILE A 294 9.19 5.02 16.22
CA ILE A 294 10.27 4.65 15.32
C ILE A 294 9.84 4.81 13.87
N ALA A 295 8.63 4.34 13.53
CA ALA A 295 8.07 4.52 12.19
C ALA A 295 7.94 6.00 11.81
N ALA A 296 7.52 6.86 12.76
CA ALA A 296 7.40 8.30 12.56
C ALA A 296 8.75 8.96 12.31
N PHE A 297 9.78 8.64 13.10
CA PHE A 297 11.13 9.20 12.91
C PHE A 297 11.78 8.76 11.61
N VAL A 298 11.62 7.48 11.23
CA VAL A 298 12.11 6.98 9.93
C VAL A 298 11.40 7.70 8.80
N ALA A 299 10.08 7.84 8.85
CA ALA A 299 9.31 8.55 7.83
C ALA A 299 9.66 10.05 7.77
N LEU A 300 9.91 10.69 8.91
CA LEU A 300 10.34 12.08 8.99
C LEU A 300 11.73 12.27 8.37
N GLY A 301 12.68 11.41 8.71
CA GLY A 301 14.01 11.40 8.11
C GLY A 301 13.96 11.16 6.60
N CYS A 302 13.09 10.25 6.15
CA CYS A 302 12.81 10.03 4.73
C CYS A 302 12.23 11.28 4.07
N SER A 303 11.26 11.94 4.69
CA SER A 303 10.65 13.16 4.16
C SER A 303 11.67 14.29 4.02
N ILE A 304 12.47 14.54 5.07
CA ILE A 304 13.50 15.59 5.06
C ILE A 304 14.60 15.23 4.06
N GLY A 305 15.11 14.00 4.10
CA GLY A 305 16.15 13.53 3.20
C GLY A 305 15.70 13.61 1.74
N PHE A 306 14.48 13.19 1.43
CA PHE A 306 13.92 13.33 0.09
C PHE A 306 13.77 14.80 -0.28
N ALA A 307 13.19 15.62 0.60
CA ALA A 307 13.03 17.06 0.35
C ALA A 307 14.37 17.77 0.12
N VAL A 308 15.47 17.35 0.75
CA VAL A 308 16.78 18.02 0.63
C VAL A 308 17.59 17.48 -0.55
N PHE A 309 17.71 16.16 -0.68
CA PHE A 309 18.66 15.52 -1.59
C PHE A 309 18.05 15.17 -2.95
N PHE A 310 16.75 14.89 -3.03
CA PHE A 310 16.13 14.52 -4.30
C PHE A 310 16.05 15.72 -5.25
N ARG A 311 16.51 15.53 -6.49
CA ARG A 311 16.37 16.49 -7.59
C ARG A 311 15.69 15.79 -8.75
N ASP A 312 14.74 16.47 -9.38
CA ASP A 312 14.05 15.90 -10.54
C ASP A 312 15.00 15.89 -11.74
N GLU A 313 15.37 14.72 -12.21
CA GLU A 313 16.23 14.51 -13.39
C GLU A 313 15.41 14.11 -14.62
N THR A 314 14.08 14.29 -14.59
CA THR A 314 13.18 14.03 -15.73
C THR A 314 12.93 15.27 -16.59
N GLU A 315 13.19 16.47 -16.06
CA GLU A 315 13.00 17.75 -16.76
C GLU A 315 14.11 18.06 -17.79
N THR A 316 15.19 17.29 -17.82
CA THR A 316 16.35 17.51 -18.70
C THR A 316 16.24 16.84 -20.07
N GLU A 317 15.18 16.06 -20.35
CA GLU A 317 14.89 15.59 -21.71
C GLU A 317 13.99 16.62 -22.43
N PRO A 318 14.40 17.16 -23.60
CA PRO A 318 13.54 18.05 -24.36
C PRO A 318 12.25 17.32 -24.73
N SER A 319 11.11 18.00 -24.52
CA SER A 319 9.79 17.48 -24.89
C SER A 319 9.83 16.92 -26.31
N PRO A 320 9.30 15.70 -26.57
CA PRO A 320 9.20 15.20 -27.93
C PRO A 320 8.38 16.21 -28.72
N GLN A 321 8.95 16.70 -29.83
CA GLN A 321 8.26 17.62 -30.72
C GLN A 321 6.91 16.99 -31.12
N PRO A 322 5.80 17.74 -31.04
CA PRO A 322 4.51 17.25 -31.49
C PRO A 322 4.55 17.15 -33.03
N GLY A 323 4.89 15.98 -33.57
CA GLY A 323 4.89 15.80 -35.03
C GLY A 323 5.72 14.66 -35.64
N ALA A 324 5.86 13.50 -34.99
CA ALA A 324 6.32 12.30 -35.70
C ALA A 324 5.28 11.19 -35.50
N HIS A 325 4.33 11.15 -36.44
CA HIS A 325 3.44 10.03 -36.70
C HIS A 325 4.23 8.83 -37.23
#